data_AF-A0A151FBZ0-F1
#
_entry.id   AF-A0A151FBZ0-F1
#
_cell.length_a   1.000
_cell.length_b   1.000
_cell.length_c   1.000
_cell.angle_alpha   90.00
_cell.angle_beta   90.00
_cell.angle_gamma   90.00
#
_symmetry.space_group_name_H-M   'P 1'
#
loop_
_entity.id
_entity.type
_entity.pdbx_description
1 polymer ?
#
loop_
_entity_poly.entity_id
_entity_poly.type
_entity_poly.pdbx_seq_one_letter_code
_entity_poly.pdbx_strand_id
1 'polypeptide(L)'
;MWEETGDITQASETREKAAAGWEAQAGGYEKAYEWKKAVKAYEKAAEVWETAAKSWEAIECIQKPKDCSRSAAGCWFNIGNIYQIWLLNAEKAVEAYEKAFKIYESIGDATLKELCRERIADLKE
;
A
#
# COMPACT_ATOMS: atom_id res chain seq x y z
N MET A 1 -2.99 -26.76 16.19
CA MET A 1 -1.87 -26.36 15.31
C MET A 1 -2.27 -26.31 13.85
N TRP A 2 -2.75 -27.39 13.22
CA TRP A 2 -3.15 -27.38 11.80
C TRP A 2 -4.44 -26.59 11.50
N GLU A 3 -5.42 -26.59 12.41
CA GLU A 3 -6.68 -25.83 12.26
C GLU A 3 -6.44 -24.32 12.39
N GLU A 4 -5.67 -23.88 13.40
CA GLU A 4 -5.30 -22.46 13.58
C GLU A 4 -4.53 -21.88 12.40
N THR A 5 -3.59 -22.62 11.80
CA THR A 5 -2.87 -22.15 10.61
C THR A 5 -3.78 -22.05 9.38
N GLY A 6 -4.77 -22.94 9.27
CA GLY A 6 -5.76 -22.91 8.17
C GLY A 6 -6.67 -21.69 8.25
N ASP A 7 -7.18 -21.37 9.44
CA ASP A 7 -7.99 -20.17 9.67
C ASP A 7 -7.23 -18.87 9.37
N ILE A 8 -5.96 -18.79 9.77
CA ILE A 8 -5.11 -17.61 9.50
C ILE A 8 -4.84 -17.46 8.00
N THR A 9 -4.60 -18.56 7.27
CA THR A 9 -4.42 -18.50 5.81
C THR A 9 -5.68 -18.03 5.09
N GLN A 10 -6.85 -18.60 5.45
CA GLN A 10 -8.10 -18.22 4.83
C GLN A 10 -8.48 -16.77 5.14
N ALA A 11 -8.25 -16.33 6.39
CA ALA A 11 -8.46 -14.93 6.78
C ALA A 11 -7.53 -13.98 6.01
N SER A 12 -6.27 -14.36 5.81
CA SER A 12 -5.28 -13.55 5.07
C SER A 12 -5.63 -13.45 3.60
N GLU A 13 -5.96 -14.57 2.92
CA GLU A 13 -6.43 -14.54 1.54
C GLU A 13 -7.71 -13.70 1.35
N THR A 14 -8.63 -13.78 2.31
CA THR A 14 -9.84 -12.95 2.30
C THR A 14 -9.50 -11.47 2.41
N ARG A 15 -8.50 -11.11 3.24
CA ARG A 15 -7.97 -9.74 3.34
C ARG A 15 -7.32 -9.29 2.04
N GLU A 16 -6.49 -10.13 1.40
CA GLU A 16 -5.89 -9.80 0.11
C GLU A 16 -6.96 -9.49 -0.95
N LYS A 17 -8.01 -10.31 -1.04
CA LYS A 17 -9.16 -10.06 -1.93
C LYS A 17 -9.89 -8.77 -1.58
N ALA A 18 -10.06 -8.47 -0.29
CA ALA A 18 -10.67 -7.21 0.14
C ALA A 18 -9.81 -6.00 -0.25
N ALA A 19 -8.48 -6.09 -0.10
CA ALA A 19 -7.55 -5.04 -0.50
C ALA A 19 -7.60 -4.80 -2.03
N ALA A 20 -7.58 -5.86 -2.83
CA ALA A 20 -7.78 -5.77 -4.28
C ALA A 20 -9.14 -5.14 -4.65
N GLY A 21 -10.19 -5.41 -3.88
CA GLY A 21 -11.49 -4.76 -4.05
C GLY A 21 -11.44 -3.25 -3.80
N TRP A 22 -10.72 -2.82 -2.76
CA TRP A 22 -10.51 -1.39 -2.47
C TRP A 22 -9.68 -0.70 -3.55
N GLU A 23 -8.65 -1.36 -4.10
CA GLU A 23 -7.87 -0.85 -5.25
C GLU A 23 -8.73 -0.70 -6.50
N ALA A 24 -9.57 -1.70 -6.80
CA ALA A 24 -10.50 -1.63 -7.93
C ALA A 24 -11.50 -0.48 -7.75
N GLN A 25 -11.97 -0.26 -6.52
CA GLN A 25 -12.83 0.86 -6.18
C GLN A 25 -12.10 2.20 -6.31
N ALA A 26 -10.83 2.26 -5.91
CA ALA A 26 -9.99 3.44 -6.07
C ALA A 26 -9.82 3.80 -7.55
N GLY A 27 -9.52 2.84 -8.42
CA GLY A 27 -9.48 3.05 -9.87
C GLY A 27 -10.83 3.48 -10.48
N GLY A 28 -11.95 3.06 -9.87
CA GLY A 28 -13.27 3.59 -10.20
C GLY A 28 -13.43 5.07 -9.85
N TYR A 29 -12.96 5.48 -8.67
CA TYR A 29 -12.96 6.88 -8.24
C TYR A 29 -12.00 7.75 -9.06
N GLU A 30 -10.85 7.22 -9.48
CA GLU A 30 -9.94 7.91 -10.40
C GLU A 30 -10.63 8.24 -11.74
N LYS A 31 -11.34 7.26 -12.33
CA LYS A 31 -12.13 7.48 -13.56
C LYS A 31 -13.28 8.48 -13.36
N ALA A 32 -13.82 8.56 -12.16
CA ALA A 32 -14.87 9.50 -11.79
C ALA A 32 -14.32 10.88 -11.38
N TYR A 33 -13.00 11.10 -11.44
CA TYR A 33 -12.31 12.33 -10.97
C TYR A 33 -12.55 12.63 -9.48
N GLU A 34 -12.92 11.61 -8.70
CA GLU A 34 -13.17 11.69 -7.26
C GLU A 34 -11.91 11.38 -6.45
N TRP A 35 -10.85 12.15 -6.68
CA TRP A 35 -9.50 11.92 -6.13
C TRP A 35 -9.47 11.75 -4.60
N LYS A 36 -10.27 12.52 -3.87
CA LYS A 36 -10.37 12.40 -2.39
C LYS A 36 -10.96 11.07 -1.94
N LYS A 37 -11.88 10.49 -2.72
CA LYS A 37 -12.43 9.16 -2.42
C LYS A 37 -11.46 8.06 -2.86
N ALA A 38 -10.75 8.25 -3.97
CA ALA A 38 -9.69 7.35 -4.41
C ALA A 38 -8.60 7.20 -3.34
N VAL A 39 -8.11 8.31 -2.77
CA VAL A 39 -7.14 8.29 -1.68
C VAL A 39 -7.65 7.47 -0.50
N LYS A 40 -8.88 7.73 -0.03
CA LYS A 40 -9.45 6.97 1.11
C LYS A 40 -9.59 5.48 0.81
N ALA A 41 -9.85 5.10 -0.44
CA ALA A 41 -9.92 3.71 -0.84
C ALA A 41 -8.53 3.06 -0.83
N TYR A 42 -7.50 3.73 -1.37
CA TYR A 42 -6.12 3.25 -1.29
C TYR A 42 -5.59 3.18 0.15
N GLU A 43 -5.96 4.12 1.02
CA GLU A 43 -5.56 4.08 2.44
C GLU A 43 -6.09 2.81 3.13
N LYS A 44 -7.37 2.49 2.86
CA LYS A 44 -7.98 1.24 3.35
C LYS A 44 -7.32 0.01 2.75
N ALA A 45 -7.00 0.03 1.46
CA ALA A 45 -6.30 -1.07 0.82
C ALA A 45 -4.94 -1.32 1.49
N ALA A 46 -4.16 -0.25 1.73
CA ALA A 46 -2.86 -0.32 2.37
C ALA A 46 -2.94 -0.91 3.79
N GLU A 47 -3.88 -0.46 4.61
CA GLU A 47 -4.08 -1.00 5.97
C GLU A 47 -4.40 -2.50 5.96
N VAL A 48 -5.23 -2.93 5.01
CA VAL A 48 -5.59 -4.35 4.85
C VAL A 48 -4.38 -5.16 4.39
N TRP A 49 -3.58 -4.65 3.46
CA TRP A 49 -2.34 -5.28 3.02
C TRP A 49 -1.30 -5.41 4.13
N GLU A 50 -1.10 -4.37 4.95
CA GLU A 50 -0.19 -4.41 6.10
C GLU A 50 -0.65 -5.44 7.14
N THR A 51 -1.96 -5.52 7.37
CA THR A 51 -2.54 -6.52 8.29
C THR A 51 -2.41 -7.94 7.73
N ALA A 52 -2.59 -8.12 6.43
CA ALA A 52 -2.35 -9.39 5.75
C ALA A 52 -0.87 -9.80 5.86
N ALA A 53 0.07 -8.87 5.66
CA ALA A 53 1.51 -9.13 5.82
C ALA A 53 1.85 -9.66 7.21
N LYS A 54 1.38 -9.00 8.28
CA LYS A 54 1.57 -9.45 9.67
C LYS A 54 0.96 -10.84 9.95
N SER A 55 -0.17 -11.13 9.30
CA SER A 55 -0.81 -12.44 9.42
C SER A 55 0.02 -13.55 8.77
N TRP A 56 0.65 -13.26 7.63
CA TRP A 56 1.59 -14.15 6.96
C TRP A 56 2.91 -14.31 7.74
N GLU A 57 3.38 -13.27 8.43
CA GLU A 57 4.53 -13.36 9.35
C GLU A 57 4.23 -14.30 10.53
N ALA A 58 3.02 -14.26 11.07
CA ALA A 58 2.62 -15.10 12.21
C ALA A 58 2.63 -16.60 11.90
N ILE A 59 2.53 -16.99 10.63
CA ILE A 59 2.63 -18.38 10.17
C ILE A 59 4.00 -18.69 9.53
N GLU A 60 5.00 -17.83 9.78
CA GLU A 60 6.39 -17.95 9.29
C GLU A 60 6.51 -18.13 7.76
N CYS A 61 5.58 -17.55 7.00
CA CYS A 61 5.66 -17.56 5.54
C CYS A 61 6.67 -16.51 5.08
N ILE A 62 7.72 -16.90 4.37
CA ILE A 62 8.83 -15.98 4.02
C ILE A 62 8.48 -15.06 2.84
N GLN A 63 7.66 -15.54 1.88
CA GLN A 63 7.43 -14.83 0.61
C GLN A 63 6.20 -13.92 0.66
N LYS A 64 5.08 -14.40 1.23
CA LYS A 64 3.80 -13.69 1.24
C LYS A 64 3.81 -12.33 1.96
N PRO A 65 4.49 -12.15 3.11
CA PRO A 65 4.56 -10.85 3.77
C PRO A 65 5.25 -9.79 2.93
N LYS A 66 6.28 -10.17 2.15
CA LYS A 66 6.99 -9.26 1.26
C LYS A 66 6.09 -8.79 0.12
N ASP A 67 5.34 -9.71 -0.48
CA ASP A 67 4.41 -9.37 -1.57
C ASP A 67 3.28 -8.45 -1.06
N CYS A 68 2.69 -8.77 0.11
CA CYS A 68 1.65 -7.94 0.71
C CYS A 68 2.16 -6.54 1.08
N SER A 69 3.34 -6.46 1.70
CA SER A 69 3.97 -5.19 2.06
C SER A 69 4.32 -4.36 0.83
N ARG A 70 4.78 -5.01 -0.26
CA ARG A 70 5.01 -4.34 -1.54
C ARG A 70 3.71 -3.74 -2.09
N SER A 71 2.58 -4.45 -2.01
CA SER A 71 1.27 -3.93 -2.41
C SER A 71 0.81 -2.75 -1.54
N ALA A 72 1.00 -2.83 -0.22
CA ALA A 72 0.71 -1.72 0.69
C ALA A 72 1.51 -0.45 0.32
N ALA A 73 2.81 -0.62 0.06
CA ALA A 73 3.69 0.47 -0.37
C ALA A 73 3.25 1.06 -1.72
N GLY A 74 2.81 0.22 -2.66
CA GLY A 74 2.26 0.66 -3.94
C GLY A 74 0.99 1.52 -3.78
N CYS A 75 0.11 1.17 -2.84
CA CYS A 75 -1.06 1.99 -2.51
C CYS A 75 -0.64 3.36 -1.99
N TRP A 76 0.32 3.42 -1.06
CA TRP A 76 0.86 4.69 -0.55
C TRP A 76 1.53 5.54 -1.64
N PHE A 77 2.23 4.90 -2.57
CA PHE A 77 2.83 5.58 -3.72
C PHE A 77 1.76 6.19 -4.65
N ASN A 78 0.68 5.46 -4.92
CA ASN A 78 -0.44 5.97 -5.72
C ASN A 78 -1.15 7.13 -5.03
N ILE A 79 -1.31 7.08 -3.71
CA ILE A 79 -1.83 8.21 -2.91
C ILE A 79 -0.92 9.43 -3.09
N GLY A 80 0.40 9.25 -3.03
CA GLY A 80 1.38 10.31 -3.28
C GLY A 80 1.20 10.96 -4.65
N ASN A 81 1.09 10.14 -5.70
CA ASN A 81 0.82 10.62 -7.07
C ASN A 81 -0.49 11.41 -7.14
N ILE A 82 -1.56 10.95 -6.49
CA ILE A 82 -2.84 11.65 -6.49
C ILE A 82 -2.73 13.00 -5.79
N TYR A 83 -2.05 13.06 -4.64
CA TYR A 83 -1.84 14.31 -3.94
C TYR A 83 -0.98 15.30 -4.72
N GLN A 84 0.08 14.83 -5.37
CA GLN A 84 0.98 15.63 -6.18
C GLN A 84 0.29 16.17 -7.44
N ILE A 85 -0.35 15.30 -8.22
CA ILE A 85 -0.84 15.64 -9.57
C ILE A 85 -2.22 16.28 -9.52
N TRP A 86 -3.14 15.73 -8.71
CA TRP A 86 -4.55 16.08 -8.78
C TRP A 86 -5.04 16.98 -7.65
N LEU A 87 -4.47 16.82 -6.46
CA LEU A 87 -4.85 17.64 -5.29
C LEU A 87 -3.86 18.78 -5.01
N LEU A 88 -2.75 18.85 -5.76
CA LEU A 88 -1.70 19.87 -5.66
C LEU A 88 -1.25 20.11 -4.20
N ASN A 89 -1.19 19.05 -3.40
CA ASN A 89 -0.81 19.10 -2.00
C ASN A 89 0.51 18.36 -1.82
N ALA A 90 1.60 19.11 -1.91
CA ALA A 90 2.95 18.57 -1.79
C ALA A 90 3.22 17.95 -0.42
N GLU A 91 2.74 18.57 0.67
CA GLU A 91 2.93 18.04 2.03
C GLU A 91 2.35 16.63 2.18
N LYS A 92 1.09 16.43 1.76
CA LYS A 92 0.44 15.12 1.83
C LYS A 92 1.02 14.12 0.84
N ALA A 93 1.50 14.58 -0.31
CA ALA A 93 2.19 13.72 -1.27
C ALA A 93 3.50 13.19 -0.66
N VAL A 94 4.29 14.07 -0.03
CA VAL A 94 5.51 13.70 0.68
C VAL A 94 5.21 12.72 1.81
N GLU A 95 4.20 12.98 2.65
CA GLU A 95 3.81 12.04 3.72
C GLU A 95 3.47 10.64 3.18
N ALA A 96 2.76 10.58 2.05
CA ALA A 96 2.40 9.31 1.43
C ALA A 96 3.62 8.60 0.82
N TYR A 97 4.50 9.31 0.13
CA TYR A 97 5.75 8.73 -0.38
C TYR A 97 6.70 8.30 0.74
N GLU A 98 6.75 9.02 1.87
CA GLU A 98 7.56 8.64 3.03
C GLU A 98 7.03 7.34 3.68
N LYS A 99 5.72 7.13 3.71
CA LYS A 99 5.13 5.84 4.13
C LYS A 99 5.53 4.71 3.17
N ALA A 100 5.38 4.91 1.86
CA ALA A 100 5.80 3.94 0.86
C ALA A 100 7.30 3.60 0.99
N PHE A 101 8.14 4.61 1.15
CA PHE A 101 9.59 4.48 1.34
C PHE A 101 9.94 3.58 2.53
N LYS A 102 9.32 3.81 3.70
CA LYS A 102 9.57 3.01 4.90
C LYS A 102 9.24 1.53 4.70
N ILE A 103 8.15 1.25 3.98
CA ILE A 103 7.75 -0.13 3.68
C ILE A 103 8.70 -0.77 2.68
N TYR A 104 9.06 -0.07 1.59
CA TYR A 104 10.04 -0.55 0.61
C TYR A 104 11.43 -0.80 1.24
N GLU A 105 11.84 0.06 2.16
CA GLU A 105 13.06 -0.13 2.95
C GLU A 105 12.97 -1.38 3.83
N SER A 106 11.85 -1.60 4.52
CA SER A 106 11.63 -2.77 5.37
C SER A 106 11.71 -4.09 4.58
N ILE A 107 11.17 -4.14 3.37
CA ILE A 107 11.23 -5.33 2.52
C ILE A 107 12.54 -5.47 1.72
N GLY A 108 13.42 -4.47 1.76
CA GLY A 108 14.69 -4.46 1.03
C GLY A 108 14.57 -4.17 -0.47
N ASP A 109 13.50 -3.52 -0.92
CA ASP A 109 13.29 -3.15 -2.32
C ASP A 109 13.98 -1.83 -2.66
N ALA A 110 15.26 -1.91 -3.03
CA ALA A 110 16.09 -0.73 -3.29
C ALA A 110 15.59 0.12 -4.46
N THR A 111 15.03 -0.50 -5.50
CA THR A 111 14.55 0.20 -6.71
C THR A 111 13.37 1.09 -6.39
N LEU A 112 12.35 0.53 -5.72
CA LEU A 112 11.14 1.30 -5.36
C LEU A 112 11.40 2.29 -4.22
N LYS A 113 12.33 1.97 -3.31
CA LYS A 113 12.81 2.90 -2.30
C LYS A 113 13.45 4.15 -2.94
N GLU A 114 14.31 3.98 -3.94
CA GLU A 114 14.96 5.11 -4.59
C GLU A 114 13.94 5.96 -5.36
N LEU A 115 12.99 5.32 -6.05
CA LEU A 115 11.90 6.03 -6.72
C LEU A 115 11.09 6.91 -5.75
N CYS A 116 10.79 6.41 -4.55
CA CYS A 116 10.11 7.21 -3.53
C CYS A 116 10.98 8.40 -3.09
N ARG A 117 12.29 8.20 -2.93
CA ARG A 117 13.21 9.28 -2.55
C ARG A 117 13.26 10.37 -3.61
N GLU A 118 13.35 10.00 -4.88
CA GLU A 118 13.33 10.95 -6.01
C GLU A 118 12.06 11.81 -5.97
N ARG A 119 10.88 11.18 -5.85
CA ARG A 119 9.61 11.91 -5.76
C ARG A 119 9.51 12.83 -4.56
N ILE A 120 10.07 12.42 -3.42
CA ILE A 120 10.11 13.26 -2.21
C ILE A 120 11.05 14.45 -2.42
N ALA A 121 12.20 14.25 -3.06
CA ALA A 121 13.15 15.31 -3.37
C ALA A 121 12.54 16.34 -4.33
N ASP A 122 11.93 15.88 -5.43
CA ASP A 122 11.25 16.72 -6.43
C ASP A 122 10.18 17.63 -5.80
N LEU A 123 9.55 17.18 -4.70
CA LEU A 123 8.48 17.92 -4.01
C LEU A 123 8.98 18.85 -2.91
N LYS A 124 10.25 18.75 -2.52
CA LYS A 124 10.89 19.56 -1.49
C LYS A 124 11.77 20.68 -2.07
N GLU A 125 12.04 20.66 -3.38
CA GLU A 125 12.71 21.74 -4.14
C GLU A 125 11.75 22.88 -4.51
#